data_AF-A0A1D9P748-F1
#
_entry.id   AF-A0A1D9P748-F1
#
_cell.length_a   1.000
_cell.length_b   1.000
_cell.length_c   1.000
_cell.angle_alpha   90.00
_cell.angle_beta   90.00
_cell.angle_gamma   90.00
#
_symmetry.space_group_name_H-M   'P 1'
#
loop_
_entity.id
_entity.type
_entity.pdbx_description
1 polymer ?
#
loop_
_entity_poly.entity_id
_entity_poly.type
_entity_poly.pdbx_seq_one_letter_code
_entity_poly.pdbx_strand_id
1 'polypeptide(L)'
;MIGQKMNYKRYNDILKNMPAPITLDQIPKVKIDYKGLIQYAKSKNMQPGELSDEEKNMFFSEGKTMAWIRENAGYSMNVNS
;
A
#
# COMPACT_ATOMS: atom_id res chain seq x y z
N MET A 1 -3.71 -40.02 12.89
CA MET A 1 -3.51 -38.56 12.76
C MET A 1 -2.02 -38.27 12.90
N ILE A 2 -1.36 -37.78 11.87
CA ILE A 2 0.05 -37.35 11.95
C ILE A 2 0.05 -35.89 12.40
N GLY A 3 0.22 -35.65 13.70
CA GLY A 3 0.23 -34.30 14.26
C GLY A 3 1.53 -33.58 13.89
N GLN A 4 1.44 -32.49 13.13
CA GLN A 4 2.57 -31.60 12.90
C GLN A 4 2.95 -30.95 14.24
N LYS A 5 4.15 -31.23 14.75
CA LYS A 5 4.67 -30.61 15.97
C LYS A 5 5.07 -29.17 15.66
N MET A 6 4.43 -28.20 16.32
CA MET A 6 4.70 -26.78 16.11
C MET A 6 6.15 -26.43 16.48
N ASN A 7 6.84 -25.67 15.61
CA ASN A 7 8.20 -25.19 15.86
C ASN A 7 8.18 -23.90 16.69
N TYR A 8 8.13 -24.06 18.02
CA TYR A 8 8.07 -22.94 18.96
C TYR A 8 9.28 -22.00 18.90
N LYS A 9 10.47 -22.51 18.55
CA LYS A 9 11.67 -21.67 18.39
C LYS A 9 11.45 -20.65 17.28
N ARG A 10 11.06 -21.13 16.10
CA ARG A 10 10.76 -20.27 14.93
C ARG A 10 9.63 -19.29 15.23
N TYR A 11 8.59 -19.73 15.93
CA TYR A 11 7.48 -18.86 16.32
C TYR A 11 7.95 -17.70 17.22
N ASN A 12 8.72 -17.99 18.27
CA ASN A 12 9.25 -16.98 19.17
C ASN A 12 10.22 -16.02 18.48
N ASP A 13 11.04 -16.53 17.55
CA ASP A 13 11.95 -15.70 16.74
C ASP A 13 11.17 -14.70 15.86
N ILE A 14 10.04 -15.12 15.27
CA ILE A 14 9.18 -14.23 14.49
C ILE A 14 8.55 -13.16 15.39
N LEU A 15 8.02 -13.55 16.56
CA LEU A 15 7.41 -12.61 17.49
C LEU A 15 8.40 -11.55 17.98
N LYS A 16 9.63 -11.95 18.28
CA LYS A 16 10.69 -11.03 18.75
C LYS A 16 11.07 -9.99 17.69
N ASN A 17 10.98 -10.35 16.41
CA ASN A 17 11.36 -9.50 15.28
C ASN A 17 10.17 -8.83 14.60
N MET A 18 8.95 -8.99 15.12
CA MET A 18 7.76 -8.38 14.54
C MET A 18 7.82 -6.86 14.71
N PRO A 19 7.64 -6.06 13.64
CA PRO A 19 7.59 -4.61 13.77
C PRO A 19 6.41 -4.20 14.65
N ALA A 20 6.55 -3.07 15.33
CA ALA A 20 5.47 -2.51 16.14
C ALA A 20 4.25 -2.21 15.25
N PRO A 21 3.01 -2.30 15.80
CA PRO A 21 1.81 -1.92 15.07
C PRO A 21 1.88 -0.48 14.55
N ILE A 22 1.41 -0.26 13.33
CA ILE A 22 1.29 1.08 12.74
C ILE A 22 0.14 1.80 13.46
N THR A 23 0.46 2.92 14.10
CA THR A 23 -0.50 3.80 14.76
C THR A 23 -1.15 4.75 13.76
N LEU A 24 -2.33 5.29 14.07
CA LEU A 24 -3.05 6.22 13.19
C LEU A 24 -2.23 7.44 12.80
N ASP A 25 -1.38 7.92 13.71
CA ASP A 25 -0.51 9.09 13.48
C ASP A 25 0.63 8.80 12.50
N GLN A 26 1.02 7.54 12.36
CA GLN A 26 2.02 7.09 11.39
C GLN A 26 1.43 6.89 9.99
N ILE A 27 0.11 6.91 9.84
CA ILE A 27 -0.54 6.78 8.54
C ILE A 27 -0.45 8.14 7.82
N PRO A 28 0.15 8.19 6.61
CA PRO A 28 0.24 9.43 5.86
C PRO A 28 -1.17 9.96 5.53
N LYS A 29 -1.43 11.21 5.90
CA LYS A 29 -2.70 11.88 5.63
C LYS A 29 -2.78 12.29 4.17
N VAL A 30 -3.30 11.42 3.31
CA VAL A 30 -3.51 11.72 1.88
C VAL A 30 -5.00 11.77 1.62
N LYS A 31 -5.49 12.85 1.01
CA LYS A 31 -6.86 12.89 0.49
C LYS A 31 -6.82 12.57 -0.99
N ILE A 32 -7.68 11.64 -1.39
CA ILE A 32 -7.78 11.12 -2.75
C ILE A 32 -9.25 11.26 -3.17
N ASP A 33 -9.49 11.88 -4.32
CA ASP A 33 -10.81 11.86 -4.94
C ASP A 33 -11.04 10.53 -5.67
N TYR A 34 -11.43 9.51 -4.90
CA TYR A 34 -11.73 8.19 -5.44
C TYR A 34 -12.90 8.19 -6.43
N LYS A 35 -13.89 9.07 -6.23
CA LYS A 35 -15.06 9.10 -7.11
C LYS A 35 -14.65 9.62 -8.49
N GLY A 36 -13.90 10.71 -8.53
CA GLY A 36 -13.32 11.25 -9.76
C GLY A 36 -12.41 10.24 -10.46
N LEU A 37 -11.51 9.60 -9.70
CA LEU A 37 -10.58 8.59 -10.22
C LEU A 37 -11.31 7.43 -10.91
N ILE A 38 -12.34 6.88 -10.26
CA ILE A 38 -13.13 5.76 -10.81
C ILE A 38 -13.89 6.19 -12.06
N GLN A 39 -14.48 7.38 -12.07
CA GLN A 39 -15.19 7.89 -13.25
C GLN A 39 -14.26 8.11 -14.43
N TYR A 40 -13.07 8.66 -14.19
CA TYR A 40 -12.06 8.85 -15.21
C TYR A 40 -11.58 7.53 -15.80
N ALA A 41 -11.23 6.57 -14.95
CA ALA A 41 -10.82 5.22 -15.39
C ALA A 41 -11.90 4.58 -16.28
N LYS A 42 -13.18 4.66 -15.84
CA LYS A 42 -14.32 4.19 -16.63
C LYS A 42 -14.45 4.89 -17.98
N SER A 43 -14.25 6.21 -18.05
CA SER A 43 -14.30 6.93 -19.34
C SER A 43 -13.22 6.48 -20.33
N LYS A 44 -12.11 5.92 -19.82
CA LYS A 44 -11.03 5.32 -20.62
C LYS A 44 -11.18 3.81 -20.85
N ASN A 45 -12.25 3.19 -20.34
CA ASN A 45 -12.43 1.74 -20.30
C ASN A 45 -11.26 1.01 -19.59
N MET A 46 -10.68 1.64 -18.57
CA MET A 46 -9.58 1.10 -17.77
C MET A 46 -9.99 0.96 -16.30
N GLN A 47 -9.28 0.12 -15.57
CA GLN A 47 -9.37 0.06 -14.11
C GLN A 47 -8.50 1.16 -13.47
N PRO A 48 -8.84 1.68 -12.28
CA PRO A 48 -8.01 2.67 -11.58
C PRO A 48 -6.56 2.23 -11.36
N GLY A 49 -6.32 0.92 -11.23
CA GLY A 49 -4.97 0.35 -11.11
C GLY A 49 -4.11 0.50 -12.36
N GLU A 50 -4.74 0.52 -13.55
CA GLU A 50 -4.09 0.53 -14.87
C GLU A 50 -3.73 1.94 -15.34
N LEU A 51 -4.29 2.98 -14.70
CA LEU A 51 -3.94 4.37 -14.99
C LEU A 51 -2.45 4.65 -14.70
N SER A 52 -1.85 5.53 -15.49
CA SER A 52 -0.48 5.99 -15.26
C SER A 52 -0.38 6.78 -13.96
N ASP A 53 0.83 6.94 -13.44
CA ASP A 53 1.06 7.74 -12.24
C ASP A 53 0.68 9.21 -12.45
N GLU A 54 0.92 9.75 -13.65
CA GLU A 54 0.56 11.11 -14.04
C GLU A 54 -0.96 11.31 -14.00
N GLU A 55 -1.71 10.31 -14.47
CA GLU A 55 -3.17 10.36 -14.44
C GLU A 55 -3.70 10.26 -13.02
N LYS A 56 -3.13 9.36 -12.22
CA LYS A 56 -3.48 9.22 -10.80
C LYS A 56 -3.18 10.51 -10.04
N ASN A 57 -2.06 11.17 -10.35
CA ASN A 57 -1.62 12.43 -9.72
C ASN A 57 -2.68 13.54 -9.78
N MET A 58 -3.57 13.53 -10.79
CA MET A 58 -4.66 14.51 -10.92
C MET A 58 -5.71 14.42 -9.80
N PHE A 59 -5.84 13.27 -9.13
CA PHE A 59 -6.88 13.01 -8.13
C PHE A 59 -6.37 13.11 -6.69
N PHE A 60 -5.10 13.46 -6.49
CA PHE A 60 -4.54 13.71 -5.17
C PHE A 60 -4.64 15.19 -4.81
N SER A 61 -4.93 15.49 -3.55
CA SER A 61 -4.88 16.84 -3.04
C SER A 61 -3.46 17.26 -2.64
N GLU A 62 -3.25 18.58 -2.50
CA GLU A 62 -2.10 19.15 -1.75
C GLU A 62 -0.73 18.82 -2.36
N GLY A 63 -0.64 18.60 -3.67
CA GLY A 63 0.63 18.35 -4.38
C GLY A 63 1.27 16.99 -4.09
N LYS A 64 0.54 16.08 -3.44
CA LYS A 64 1.02 14.72 -3.20
C LYS A 64 0.91 13.91 -4.48
N THR A 65 1.96 13.14 -4.79
CA THR A 65 2.03 12.31 -5.99
C THR A 65 2.13 10.83 -5.63
N MET A 66 1.89 9.95 -6.60
CA MET A 66 2.15 8.53 -6.46
C MET A 66 3.60 8.23 -6.02
N ALA A 67 4.57 9.05 -6.45
CA ALA A 67 5.96 8.94 -6.01
C ALA A 67 6.10 9.20 -4.50
N TRP A 68 5.49 10.29 -4.01
CA TRP A 68 5.49 10.61 -2.58
C TRP A 68 4.85 9.49 -1.74
N ILE A 69 3.74 8.90 -2.22
CA ILE A 69 3.05 7.81 -1.51
C ILE A 69 3.92 6.55 -1.43
N ARG A 70 4.62 6.18 -2.50
CA ARG A 70 5.49 4.99 -2.49
C ARG A 70 6.63 5.13 -1.48
N GLU A 71 7.20 6.33 -1.38
CA GLU A 71 8.28 6.64 -0.45
C GLU A 71 7.79 6.69 1.01
N ASN A 72 6.61 7.27 1.26
CA ASN A 72 6.15 7.59 2.62
C ASN A 72 5.13 6.61 3.20
N ALA A 73 4.37 5.87 2.37
CA ALA A 73 3.31 4.95 2.82
C ALA A 73 3.77 3.49 2.94
N GLY A 74 5.08 3.23 2.87
CA GLY A 74 5.63 1.87 3.05
C GLY A 74 5.32 0.91 1.91
N TYR A 75 4.88 1.41 0.75
CA TYR A 75 4.75 0.62 -0.48
C TYR A 75 6.14 0.44 -1.12
N SER A 76 7.08 -0.19 -0.41
CA SER A 76 8.18 -0.85 -1.09
C SER A 76 7.58 -2.04 -1.84
N MET A 77 7.29 -1.88 -3.14
CA MET A 77 7.26 -3.08 -3.97
C MET A 77 8.64 -3.72 -3.81
N ASN A 78 8.70 -4.91 -3.21
CA ASN A 78 9.81 -5.82 -3.43
C ASN A 78 9.82 -6.16 -4.92
N VAL A 79 10.34 -5.25 -5.73
CA VAL A 79 10.83 -5.58 -7.07
C VAL A 79 12.18 -6.23 -6.81
N ASN A 80 12.15 -7.52 -6.47
CA ASN A 80 13.35 -8.33 -6.47
C ASN A 80 13.97 -8.21 -7.87
N SER A 81 15.15 -7.59 -7.94
CA SER A 81 16.11 -7.79 -9.02
C SER A 81 16.96 -9.02 -8.71
#